data_AF-A0A7S2DH52-F1
#
_entry.id   AF-A0A7S2DH52-F1
#
_cell.length_a   1.000
_cell.length_b   1.000
_cell.length_c   1.000
_cell.angle_alpha   90.00
_cell.angle_beta   90.00
_cell.angle_gamma   90.00
#
_symmetry.space_group_name_H-M   'P 1'
#
loop_
_entity.id
_entity.type
_entity.pdbx_description
1 polymer ?
#
loop_
_entity_poly.entity_id
_entity_poly.type
_entity_poly.pdbx_seq_one_letter_code
_entity_poly.pdbx_strand_id
1 'polypeptide(L)'
;LFRSVTVSICSGRGRHHAMLNVARCEVEEEIYSCLCRNPQLSKLDFDGRVRQHVHAIRNSGGLKGVREAMREIHAAVKDKTRNDINKWPAYLVSLLKRFKENELPGKEAREKFKIRLQ
;
A
#
# COMPACT_ATOMS: atom_id res chain seq x y z
N LEU A 1 -16.20 8.02 22.83
CA LEU A 1 -15.58 6.68 22.78
C LEU A 1 -14.29 6.74 21.97
N PHE A 2 -13.18 7.19 22.57
CA PHE A 2 -11.86 7.13 21.94
C PHE A 2 -11.21 5.80 22.32
N ARG A 3 -11.05 4.90 21.35
CA ARG A 3 -10.32 3.64 21.56
C ARG A 3 -8.83 3.95 21.60
N SER A 4 -8.25 3.77 22.78
CA SER A 4 -6.81 3.79 23.02
C SER A 4 -6.12 2.74 22.14
N VAL A 5 -5.26 3.19 21.23
CA VAL A 5 -4.44 2.33 20.39
C VAL A 5 -3.11 2.15 21.11
N THR A 6 -2.89 0.96 21.64
CA THR A 6 -1.60 0.55 22.19
C THR A 6 -0.58 0.41 21.05
N VAL A 7 0.42 1.29 21.06
CA VAL A 7 1.59 1.18 20.17
C VAL A 7 2.49 0.08 20.74
N SER A 8 2.54 -1.06 20.06
CA SER A 8 3.46 -2.14 20.40
C SER A 8 4.85 -1.82 19.84
N ILE A 9 5.77 -1.44 20.73
CA ILE A 9 7.15 -1.10 20.39
C ILE A 9 7.95 -2.41 20.31
N CYS A 10 8.27 -2.84 19.10
CA CYS A 10 9.16 -3.98 18.88
C CYS A 10 10.62 -3.57 19.13
N SER A 11 11.11 -3.83 20.36
CA SER A 11 12.54 -3.80 20.69
C SER A 11 13.25 -5.05 20.17
N GLY A 12 14.27 -4.89 19.32
CA GLY A 12 15.08 -6.01 18.84
C GLY A 12 16.49 -5.58 18.42
N ARG A 13 17.49 -6.05 19.18
CA ARG A 13 18.94 -5.81 19.03
C ARG A 13 19.51 -6.56 17.81
N GLY A 14 20.40 -5.92 17.05
CA GLY A 14 21.24 -6.58 16.04
C GLY A 14 21.70 -5.62 14.94
N ARG A 15 22.94 -5.12 15.03
CA ARG A 15 23.45 -3.99 14.22
C ARG A 15 23.65 -4.26 12.72
N HIS A 16 23.53 -5.50 12.24
CA HIS A 16 23.41 -5.82 10.79
C HIS A 16 21.97 -6.23 10.37
N HIS A 17 21.11 -6.61 11.32
CA HIS A 17 19.67 -6.84 11.12
C HIS A 17 18.85 -5.54 11.17
N ALA A 18 19.43 -4.45 11.69
CA ALA A 18 18.75 -3.19 11.90
C ALA A 18 18.22 -2.55 10.60
N MET A 19 18.97 -2.60 9.49
CA MET A 19 18.55 -1.94 8.23
C MET A 19 17.40 -2.68 7.51
N LEU A 20 17.40 -4.02 7.53
CA LEU A 20 16.29 -4.82 6.98
C LEU A 20 15.00 -4.64 7.81
N ASN A 21 15.15 -4.49 9.13
CA ASN A 21 14.02 -4.18 10.01
C ASN A 21 13.48 -2.77 9.80
N VAL A 22 14.34 -1.77 9.52
CA VAL A 22 13.88 -0.40 9.23
C VAL A 22 13.03 -0.37 7.96
N ALA A 23 13.49 -0.97 6.86
CA ALA A 23 12.73 -1.00 5.61
C ALA A 23 11.38 -1.72 5.77
N ARG A 24 11.34 -2.77 6.59
CA ARG A 24 10.10 -3.46 6.94
C ARG A 24 9.19 -2.60 7.81
N CYS A 25 9.71 -1.97 8.87
CA CYS A 25 8.93 -1.09 9.74
C CYS A 25 8.34 0.08 8.95
N GLU A 26 9.13 0.73 8.09
CA GLU A 26 8.68 1.82 7.21
C GLU A 26 7.47 1.39 6.35
N VAL A 27 7.54 0.20 5.74
CA VAL A 27 6.45 -0.33 4.90
C VAL A 27 5.22 -0.66 5.76
N GLU A 28 5.41 -1.29 6.92
CA GLU A 28 4.31 -1.62 7.85
C GLU A 28 3.62 -0.35 8.39
N GLU A 29 4.39 0.68 8.72
CA GLU A 29 3.88 1.97 9.20
C GLU A 29 3.04 2.67 8.13
N GLU A 30 3.50 2.70 6.88
CA GLU A 30 2.73 3.28 5.78
C GLU A 30 1.47 2.47 5.45
N ILE A 31 1.53 1.14 5.52
CA ILE A 31 0.33 0.28 5.41
C ILE A 31 -0.66 0.61 6.53
N TYR A 32 -0.19 0.70 7.77
CA TYR A 32 -1.05 1.01 8.91
C TYR A 32 -1.68 2.40 8.79
N SER A 33 -0.89 3.40 8.38
CA SER A 33 -1.38 4.75 8.09
C SER A 33 -2.43 4.75 6.99
N CYS A 34 -2.25 3.93 5.94
CA CYS A 34 -3.25 3.73 4.89
C CYS A 34 -4.54 3.11 5.43
N LEU A 35 -4.46 2.08 6.28
CA LEU A 35 -5.62 1.45 6.92
C LEU A 35 -6.39 2.43 7.80
N CYS A 36 -5.70 3.26 8.61
CA CYS A 36 -6.35 4.27 9.44
C CYS A 36 -7.13 5.31 8.63
N ARG A 37 -6.69 5.61 7.40
CA ARG A 37 -7.35 6.57 6.49
C ARG A 37 -8.47 5.95 5.65
N ASN A 38 -8.52 4.62 5.55
CA ASN A 38 -9.37 3.91 4.60
C ASN A 38 -10.14 2.79 5.31
N PRO A 39 -11.35 3.06 5.83
CA PRO A 39 -12.13 2.04 6.55
C PRO A 39 -12.59 0.89 5.65
N GLN A 40 -12.61 1.06 4.32
CA GLN A 40 -12.89 -0.04 3.37
C GLN A 40 -11.77 -1.09 3.27
N LEU A 41 -10.56 -0.76 3.73
CA LEU A 41 -9.41 -1.67 3.70
C LEU A 41 -9.24 -2.38 5.04
N SER A 42 -8.89 -3.65 4.96
CA SER A 42 -8.54 -4.52 6.08
C SER A 42 -7.07 -4.91 6.01
N LYS A 43 -6.48 -5.23 7.16
CA LYS A 43 -5.11 -5.77 7.24
C LYS A 43 -4.94 -7.04 6.39
N LEU A 44 -6.01 -7.84 6.24
CA LEU A 44 -6.00 -9.06 5.42
C LEU A 44 -5.89 -8.78 3.92
N ASP A 45 -6.23 -7.57 3.48
CA ASP A 45 -6.08 -7.20 2.07
C ASP A 45 -4.62 -6.99 1.69
N PHE A 46 -3.80 -6.58 2.67
CA PHE A 46 -2.36 -6.47 2.55
C PHE A 46 -1.70 -7.83 2.83
N ASP A 47 -1.98 -8.79 1.94
CA ASP A 47 -1.39 -10.13 1.99
C ASP A 47 0.12 -10.09 1.64
N GLY A 48 0.77 -11.27 1.65
CA GLY A 48 2.19 -11.37 1.34
C GLY A 48 2.55 -10.84 -0.06
N ARG A 49 1.65 -10.96 -1.04
CA ARG A 49 1.89 -10.49 -2.42
C ARG A 49 1.81 -8.98 -2.52
N VAL A 50 0.82 -8.37 -1.88
CA VAL A 50 0.71 -6.90 -1.80
C VAL A 50 1.95 -6.33 -1.11
N ARG A 51 2.37 -6.91 0.03
CA ARG A 51 3.57 -6.48 0.75
C ARG A 51 4.84 -6.60 -0.10
N GLN A 52 5.00 -7.71 -0.84
CA GLN A 52 6.12 -7.88 -1.76
C GLN A 52 6.16 -6.76 -2.83
N HIS A 53 5.01 -6.37 -3.38
CA HIS A 53 4.96 -5.25 -4.33
C HIS A 53 5.30 -3.90 -3.70
N VAL A 54 4.82 -3.62 -2.48
CA VAL A 54 5.19 -2.40 -1.75
C VAL A 54 6.69 -2.39 -1.44
N HIS A 55 7.26 -3.52 -1.03
CA HIS A 55 8.71 -3.64 -0.84
C HIS A 55 9.50 -3.42 -2.13
N ALA A 56 9.02 -3.91 -3.27
CA ALA A 56 9.65 -3.66 -4.55
C ALA A 56 9.65 -2.16 -4.90
N ILE A 57 8.54 -1.45 -4.65
CA ILE A 57 8.44 0.01 -4.82
C ILE A 57 9.39 0.74 -3.86
N ARG A 58 9.46 0.32 -2.59
CA ARG A 58 10.41 0.87 -1.62
C ARG A 58 11.86 0.72 -2.08
N ASN A 59 12.20 -0.42 -2.67
CA ASN A 59 13.56 -0.69 -3.14
C ASN A 59 13.94 0.15 -4.37
N SER A 60 12.99 0.47 -5.25
CA SER A 60 13.27 1.30 -6.45
C SER A 60 13.13 2.81 -6.20
N GLY A 61 12.09 3.24 -5.49
CA GLY A 61 11.72 4.65 -5.29
C GLY A 61 11.85 5.16 -3.84
N GLY A 62 12.42 4.34 -2.95
CA GLY A 62 12.55 4.67 -1.52
C GLY A 62 11.21 4.80 -0.80
N LEU A 63 11.24 5.38 0.40
CA LEU A 63 10.03 5.65 1.20
C LEU A 63 9.09 6.64 0.51
N LYS A 64 9.63 7.57 -0.29
CA LYS A 64 8.83 8.51 -1.07
C LYS A 64 7.91 7.78 -2.06
N GLY A 65 8.45 6.81 -2.82
CA GLY A 65 7.66 6.00 -3.75
C GLY A 65 6.55 5.21 -3.03
N VAL A 66 6.83 4.67 -1.84
CA VAL A 66 5.80 4.00 -1.02
C VAL A 66 4.67 4.97 -0.64
N ARG A 67 5.00 6.17 -0.17
CA ARG A 67 4.00 7.18 0.20
C ARG A 67 3.14 7.60 -0.98
N GLU A 68 3.75 7.76 -2.16
CA GLU A 68 3.03 8.11 -3.38
C GLU A 68 2.10 6.97 -3.83
N ALA A 69 2.57 5.73 -3.81
CA ALA A 69 1.76 4.55 -4.09
C ALA A 69 0.58 4.42 -3.10
N MET A 70 0.81 4.67 -1.81
CA MET A 70 -0.27 4.65 -0.79
C MET A 70 -1.28 5.78 -1.00
N ARG A 71 -0.87 6.96 -1.46
CA ARG A 71 -1.81 8.01 -1.87
C ARG A 71 -2.65 7.59 -3.07
N GLU A 72 -2.06 6.92 -4.07
CA GLU A 72 -2.81 6.44 -5.22
C GLU A 72 -3.83 5.37 -4.81
N ILE A 73 -3.44 4.44 -3.94
CA ILE A 73 -4.38 3.47 -3.34
C ILE A 73 -5.52 4.22 -2.65
N HIS A 74 -5.21 5.17 -1.75
CA HIS A 74 -6.24 5.95 -1.05
C HIS A 74 -7.20 6.64 -2.04
N ALA A 75 -6.68 7.31 -3.06
CA ALA A 75 -7.49 7.96 -4.08
C ALA A 75 -8.37 6.98 -4.89
N ALA A 76 -7.88 5.76 -5.12
CA ALA A 76 -8.61 4.72 -5.85
C ALA A 76 -9.65 3.98 -5.01
N VAL A 77 -9.51 3.98 -3.67
CA VAL A 77 -10.43 3.29 -2.76
C VAL A 77 -11.39 4.21 -2.01
N LYS A 78 -11.12 5.53 -1.94
CA LYS A 78 -11.95 6.48 -1.17
C LYS A 78 -13.43 6.50 -1.59
N ASP A 79 -13.70 6.24 -2.87
CA ASP A 79 -15.05 6.25 -3.45
C ASP A 79 -15.61 4.83 -3.58
N LYS A 80 -14.98 3.83 -2.95
CA LYS A 80 -15.36 2.42 -3.05
C LYS A 80 -15.79 1.86 -1.71
N THR A 81 -16.87 1.09 -1.72
CA THR A 81 -17.32 0.29 -0.59
C THR A 81 -16.64 -1.07 -0.58
N ARG A 82 -16.67 -1.76 0.57
CA ARG A 82 -16.13 -3.12 0.72
C ARG A 82 -16.71 -4.11 -0.30
N ASN A 83 -17.97 -3.92 -0.69
CA ASN A 83 -18.71 -4.81 -1.59
C ASN A 83 -18.43 -4.55 -3.07
N ASP A 84 -17.88 -3.39 -3.42
CA ASP A 84 -17.58 -3.05 -4.82
C ASP A 84 -16.43 -3.89 -5.40
N ILE A 85 -15.60 -4.47 -4.53
CA ILE A 85 -14.44 -5.25 -4.93
C ILE A 85 -14.50 -6.63 -4.27
N ASN A 86 -14.60 -7.65 -5.12
CA ASN A 86 -14.67 -9.04 -4.66
C ASN A 86 -13.30 -9.57 -4.18
N LYS A 87 -12.19 -9.11 -4.81
CA LYS A 87 -10.81 -9.57 -4.51
C LYS A 87 -9.89 -8.40 -4.21
N TRP A 88 -9.95 -7.91 -2.98
CA TRP A 88 -9.18 -6.77 -2.51
C TRP A 88 -7.66 -6.89 -2.67
N PRO A 89 -6.99 -7.99 -2.26
CA PRO A 89 -5.55 -8.14 -2.48
C PRO A 89 -5.16 -8.03 -3.96
N ALA A 90 -5.91 -8.67 -4.85
CA ALA A 90 -5.65 -8.64 -6.29
C ALA A 90 -5.85 -7.23 -6.88
N TYR A 91 -6.85 -6.49 -6.39
CA TYR A 91 -7.07 -5.10 -6.75
C TYR A 91 -5.93 -4.19 -6.27
N LEU A 92 -5.45 -4.37 -5.04
CA LEU A 92 -4.30 -3.61 -4.54
C LEU A 92 -3.03 -3.92 -5.35
N VAL A 93 -2.78 -5.18 -5.69
CA VAL A 93 -1.65 -5.56 -6.57
C VAL A 93 -1.76 -4.87 -7.92
N SER A 94 -2.94 -4.81 -8.53
CA SER A 94 -3.10 -4.16 -9.84
C SER A 94 -2.83 -2.66 -9.78
N LEU A 95 -3.25 -1.98 -8.71
CA LEU A 95 -2.91 -0.57 -8.47
C LEU A 95 -1.40 -0.36 -8.31
N LEU A 96 -0.73 -1.20 -7.50
CA LEU A 96 0.72 -1.09 -7.26
C LEU A 96 1.54 -1.38 -8.54
N LYS A 97 1.10 -2.33 -9.37
CA LYS A 97 1.73 -2.59 -10.68
C LYS A 97 1.59 -1.39 -11.60
N ARG A 98 0.40 -0.79 -11.69
CA ARG A 98 0.16 0.41 -12.50
C ARG A 98 0.97 1.60 -12.02
N PHE A 99 1.10 1.81 -10.71
CA PHE A 99 1.99 2.84 -10.16
C PHE A 99 3.42 2.66 -10.69
N LYS A 100 3.96 1.43 -10.60
CA LYS A 100 5.30 1.11 -11.09
C LYS A 100 5.44 1.26 -12.61
N GLU A 101 4.42 0.90 -13.37
CA GLU A 101 4.38 1.06 -14.83
C GLU A 101 4.24 2.53 -15.26
N ASN A 102 3.54 3.36 -14.49
CA ASN A 102 3.37 4.79 -14.75
C ASN A 102 4.59 5.62 -14.34
N GLU A 103 5.40 5.16 -13.36
CA GLU A 103 6.73 5.72 -13.09
C GLU A 103 7.70 5.47 -14.27
N LEU A 104 7.45 4.44 -15.09
CA LEU A 104 8.11 4.28 -16.38
C LEU A 104 7.43 5.21 -17.40
N PRO A 105 8.17 5.92 -18.27
CA PRO A 105 7.61 6.92 -19.17
C PRO A 105 6.71 6.26 -20.24
N GLY A 106 5.44 6.08 -19.92
CA GLY A 106 4.41 5.47 -20.78
C GLY A 106 3.03 6.04 -20.46
N LYS A 107 2.83 7.33 -20.78
CA LYS A 107 1.62 8.10 -20.49
C LYS A 107 0.42 7.64 -21.33
N GLU A 108 -0.23 6.53 -20.98
CA GLU A 108 -1.50 6.13 -21.63
C GLU A 108 -2.47 5.31 -20.75
N ALA A 109 -2.06 4.84 -19.57
CA ALA A 109 -2.82 3.85 -18.80
C ALA A 109 -3.98 4.41 -17.95
N ARG A 110 -4.16 5.74 -17.86
CA ARG A 110 -5.15 6.36 -16.96
C ARG A 110 -6.59 6.32 -17.52
N GLU A 111 -6.75 6.41 -18.84
CA GLU A 111 -8.07 6.54 -19.48
C GLU A 111 -8.83 5.19 -19.57
N LYS A 112 -8.11 4.07 -19.74
CA LYS A 112 -8.70 2.74 -19.98
C LYS A 112 -9.49 2.15 -18.81
N PHE A 113 -9.28 2.62 -17.57
CA PHE A 113 -9.98 2.07 -16.39
C PHE A 113 -11.30 2.78 -16.09
N LYS A 114 -11.47 4.03 -16.54
CA LYS A 114 -12.74 4.76 -16.41
C LYS A 114 -13.82 4.14 -17.30
N ILE A 115 -13.41 3.52 -18.41
CA ILE A 115 -14.29 2.88 -19.41
C ILE A 115 -14.72 1.46 -19.00
N ARG A 116 -13.96 0.75 -18.14
CA ARG A 116 -14.21 -0.68 -17.82
C ARG A 116 -15.01 -0.93 -16.53
N LEU A 117 -15.48 0.13 -15.89
CA LEU A 117 -16.29 0.09 -14.66
C LEU A 117 -17.66 0.80 -14.83
N GLN A 118 -18.03 1.18 -16.05
CA GLN A 118 -19.41 1.54 -16.45
C GLN A 118 -20.04 0.32 -17.12
#